data_AF-A0A2E3S4T0-F1
#
_entry.id   AF-A0A2E3S4T0-F1
#
_cell.length_a   1.000
_cell.length_b   1.000
_cell.length_c   1.000
_cell.angle_alpha   90.00
_cell.angle_beta   90.00
_cell.angle_gamma   90.00
#
_symmetry.space_group_name_H-M   'P 1'
#
loop_
_entity.id
_entity.type
_entity.pdbx_description
1 polymer ?
#
loop_
_entity_poly.entity_id
_entity_poly.type
_entity_poly.pdbx_seq_one_letter_code
_entity_poly.pdbx_strand_id
1 'polypeptide(L)'
;MCWVTALFPIALGLWILQNSPEPFALGMVAGVSWFAITRVVPEDIEQGLGILPLSMIKSVNNLREPETDCCEKPELYWEVRAIRCKNCRHVAMDLPRPDLGRMRSDGRLKGSLRILLTDGRSVFPTAGTSIISKGTELFSQVAEEE
;
A
#
# COMPACT_ATOMS: atom_id res chain seq x y z
N MET A 1 11.33 3.03 13.70
CA MET A 1 12.47 2.24 14.24
C MET A 1 13.50 1.86 13.17
N CYS A 2 13.11 1.54 11.94
CA CYS A 2 14.05 1.20 10.83
C CYS A 2 15.04 2.31 10.45
N TRP A 3 14.70 3.59 10.67
CA TRP A 3 15.60 4.72 10.38
C TRP A 3 16.80 4.79 11.32
N VAL A 4 16.61 4.44 12.60
CA VAL A 4 17.71 4.40 13.58
C VAL A 4 18.71 3.29 13.22
N THR A 5 18.20 2.14 12.76
CA THR A 5 19.03 1.02 12.28
C THR A 5 19.73 1.30 10.94
N ALA A 6 19.26 2.28 10.15
CA ALA A 6 19.89 2.69 8.89
C ALA A 6 20.91 3.82 9.08
N LEU A 7 20.63 4.77 9.99
CA LEU A 7 21.53 5.89 10.27
C LEU A 7 22.87 5.43 10.87
N PHE A 8 22.85 4.44 11.77
CA PHE A 8 24.06 3.92 12.42
C PHE A 8 25.10 3.35 11.42
N PRO A 9 24.75 2.41 10.53
CA PRO A 9 25.71 1.88 9.56
C PRO A 9 26.09 2.87 8.45
N ILE A 10 25.23 3.83 8.07
CA ILE A 10 25.62 4.92 7.15
C ILE A 10 26.70 5.79 7.80
N ALA A 11 26.48 6.25 9.03
CA ALA A 11 27.44 7.08 9.74
C ALA A 11 28.76 6.35 9.97
N LEU A 12 28.71 5.09 10.38
CA LEU A 12 29.90 4.24 10.57
C LEU A 12 30.64 4.03 9.25
N GLY A 13 29.94 3.73 8.16
CA GLY A 13 30.53 3.52 6.84
C GLY A 13 31.20 4.78 6.28
N LEU A 14 30.57 5.95 6.43
CA LEU A 14 31.15 7.23 6.04
C LEU A 14 32.39 7.58 6.88
N TRP A 15 32.34 7.30 8.19
CA TRP A 15 33.50 7.53 9.07
C TRP A 15 34.69 6.62 8.71
N ILE A 16 34.44 5.35 8.39
CA ILE A 16 35.51 4.45 7.96
C ILE A 16 36.12 4.93 6.63
N LEU A 17 35.31 5.28 5.63
CA LEU A 17 35.80 5.77 4.33
C LEU A 17 36.68 7.02 4.42
N GLN A 18 36.43 7.88 5.42
CA GLN A 18 37.27 9.07 5.66
C GLN A 18 38.65 8.72 6.23
N ASN A 19 38.76 7.64 6.99
CA ASN A 19 40.00 7.25 7.67
C ASN A 19 40.78 6.15 6.91
N SER A 20 40.09 5.28 6.16
CA SER A 20 40.69 4.28 5.28
C SER A 20 39.78 3.92 4.11
N PRO A 21 40.29 3.85 2.86
CA PRO A 21 39.50 3.50 1.68
C PRO A 21 39.32 1.98 1.57
N GLU A 22 38.66 1.38 2.56
CA GLU A 22 38.37 -0.05 2.58
C GLU A 22 37.12 -0.38 1.75
N PRO A 23 37.17 -1.35 0.83
CA PRO A 23 36.04 -1.70 -0.04
C PRO A 23 34.81 -2.18 0.74
N PHE A 24 35.03 -2.73 1.94
CA PHE A 24 33.97 -3.13 2.85
C PHE A 24 33.09 -1.95 3.31
N ALA A 25 33.69 -0.80 3.60
CA ALA A 25 32.95 0.39 4.04
C ALA A 25 32.13 0.99 2.90
N LEU A 26 32.67 0.96 1.68
CA LEU A 26 31.94 1.37 0.47
C LEU A 26 30.70 0.51 0.25
N GLY A 27 30.81 -0.81 0.43
CA GLY A 27 29.67 -1.73 0.35
C GLY A 27 28.59 -1.45 1.41
N MET A 28 28.99 -1.13 2.65
CA MET A 28 28.04 -0.77 3.71
C MET A 28 27.29 0.53 3.40
N VAL A 29 28.00 1.58 2.97
CA VAL A 29 27.35 2.86 2.62
C VAL A 29 26.41 2.66 1.43
N ALA A 30 26.87 2.04 0.34
CA ALA A 30 26.07 1.83 -0.86
C ALA A 30 24.80 1.00 -0.57
N GLY A 31 24.93 -0.08 0.21
CA GLY A 31 23.80 -0.95 0.55
C GLY A 31 22.75 -0.25 1.41
N VAL A 32 23.16 0.50 2.43
CA VAL A 32 22.21 1.18 3.32
C VAL A 32 21.64 2.45 2.67
N SER A 33 22.41 3.16 1.86
CA SER A 33 21.89 4.26 1.05
C SER A 33 20.83 3.77 0.06
N TRP A 34 21.05 2.63 -0.59
CA TRP A 34 20.05 2.02 -1.48
C TRP A 34 18.79 1.58 -0.71
N PHE A 35 18.95 0.98 0.46
CA PHE A 35 17.83 0.65 1.35
C PHE A 35 17.06 1.89 1.82
N ALA A 36 17.75 3.00 2.11
CA ALA A 36 17.11 4.25 2.51
C ALA A 36 16.31 4.85 1.34
N ILE A 37 16.91 4.93 0.14
CA ILE A 37 16.27 5.52 -1.05
C ILE A 37 15.00 4.75 -1.42
N THR A 38 15.05 3.42 -1.45
CA THR A 38 13.89 2.57 -1.76
C THR A 38 12.75 2.67 -0.73
N ARG A 39 12.98 3.28 0.43
CA ARG A 39 11.96 3.55 1.45
C ARG A 39 11.54 5.01 1.54
N VAL A 40 12.38 5.93 1.06
CA VAL A 40 12.03 7.36 0.96
C VAL A 40 11.22 7.63 -0.31
N VAL A 41 11.55 6.99 -1.43
CA VAL A 41 10.90 7.24 -2.72
C VAL A 41 9.55 6.50 -2.74
N PRO A 42 8.41 7.21 -2.67
CA PRO A 42 7.09 6.60 -2.78
C PRO A 42 6.79 6.36 -4.26
N GLU A 43 6.36 5.15 -4.64
CA GLU A 43 5.83 4.91 -6.00
C GLU A 43 4.46 5.59 -6.20
N ASP A 44 3.78 6.01 -5.12
CA ASP A 44 2.54 6.80 -5.15
C ASP A 44 2.53 7.84 -4.01
N ILE A 45 2.74 9.11 -4.35
CA ILE A 45 2.83 10.24 -3.40
C ILE A 45 1.48 10.55 -2.71
N GLU A 46 0.36 10.16 -3.30
CA GLU A 46 -0.98 10.49 -2.78
C GLU A 46 -1.43 9.62 -1.59
N GLN A 47 -0.78 8.50 -1.30
CA GLN A 47 -1.27 7.51 -0.32
C GLN A 47 -0.53 7.49 1.03
N GLY A 48 0.29 8.50 1.31
CA GLY A 48 0.97 8.66 2.60
C GLY A 48 2.13 7.67 2.85
N LEU A 49 3.01 8.06 3.76
CA LEU A 49 4.17 7.28 4.19
C LEU A 49 3.75 6.27 5.27
N GLY A 50 3.53 5.00 4.91
CA GLY A 50 3.33 3.94 5.90
C GLY A 50 2.57 2.70 5.43
N ILE A 51 2.63 1.68 6.31
CA ILE A 51 1.76 0.51 6.36
C ILE A 51 0.30 1.02 6.36
N LEU A 52 -0.54 0.48 5.46
CA LEU A 52 -1.99 0.69 5.33
C LEU A 52 -2.60 1.87 6.12
N PRO A 53 -3.15 2.91 5.46
CA PRO A 53 -3.55 4.13 6.15
C PRO A 53 -4.57 3.86 7.26
N LEU A 54 -4.34 4.42 8.45
CA LEU A 54 -5.19 4.18 9.62
C LEU A 54 -6.65 4.59 9.38
N SER A 55 -6.89 5.60 8.53
CA SER A 55 -8.21 6.03 8.09
C SER A 55 -8.97 4.93 7.36
N MET A 56 -8.30 4.17 6.49
CA MET A 56 -8.87 3.00 5.81
C MET A 56 -9.20 1.90 6.80
N ILE A 57 -8.31 1.62 7.76
CA ILE A 57 -8.58 0.58 8.78
C ILE A 57 -9.82 0.96 9.60
N LYS A 58 -9.92 2.24 9.98
CA LYS A 58 -11.09 2.77 10.67
C LYS A 58 -12.37 2.63 9.82
N SER A 59 -12.35 3.02 8.54
CA SER A 59 -13.54 2.91 7.67
C SER A 59 -13.98 1.46 7.48
N VAL A 60 -13.05 0.52 7.34
CA VAL A 60 -13.34 -0.92 7.30
C VAL A 60 -13.94 -1.42 8.61
N ASN A 61 -13.40 -0.96 9.75
CA ASN A 61 -13.91 -1.36 11.05
C ASN A 61 -15.33 -0.85 11.30
N ASN A 62 -15.64 0.38 10.85
CA ASN A 62 -16.98 0.94 10.94
C ASN A 62 -18.03 0.13 10.16
N LEU A 63 -17.64 -0.59 9.09
CA LEU A 63 -18.58 -1.48 8.38
C LEU A 63 -19.05 -2.68 9.22
N ARG A 64 -18.39 -2.97 10.34
CA ARG A 64 -18.83 -4.02 11.28
C ARG A 64 -19.90 -3.53 12.23
N GLU A 65 -20.04 -2.22 12.37
CA GLU A 65 -21.07 -1.63 13.19
C GLU A 65 -22.42 -1.77 12.46
N PRO A 66 -23.52 -2.04 13.18
CA PRO A 66 -24.82 -2.38 12.60
C PRO A 66 -25.49 -1.23 11.83
N GLU A 67 -24.82 -0.07 11.67
CA GLU A 67 -25.34 1.08 10.93
C GLU A 67 -25.32 0.91 9.39
N THR A 68 -24.75 -0.18 8.86
CA THR A 68 -24.69 -0.41 7.40
C THR A 68 -25.95 -1.09 6.85
N ASP A 69 -27.05 -0.35 6.84
CA ASP A 69 -28.36 -0.77 6.28
C ASP A 69 -28.32 -0.85 4.74
N CYS A 70 -27.75 -1.93 4.20
CA CYS A 70 -27.77 -2.18 2.74
C CYS A 70 -28.94 -3.07 2.28
N CYS A 71 -29.39 -4.01 3.12
CA CYS A 71 -30.53 -4.91 2.86
C CYS A 71 -30.94 -5.64 4.14
N GLU A 72 -32.06 -6.40 4.11
CA GLU A 72 -32.58 -7.17 5.27
C GLU A 72 -31.58 -8.18 5.86
N LYS A 73 -30.61 -8.66 5.06
CA LYS A 73 -29.57 -9.60 5.48
C LYS A 73 -28.20 -9.14 4.96
N PRO A 74 -27.56 -8.18 5.63
CA PRO A 74 -26.27 -7.65 5.20
C PRO A 74 -25.17 -8.70 5.40
N GLU A 75 -24.60 -9.20 4.29
CA GLU A 75 -23.42 -10.07 4.31
C GLU A 75 -22.31 -9.38 3.50
N LEU A 76 -21.54 -8.53 4.16
CA LEU A 76 -20.41 -7.82 3.55
C LEU A 76 -19.21 -8.76 3.41
N TYR A 77 -18.60 -8.74 2.23
CA TYR A 77 -17.37 -9.47 1.97
C TYR A 77 -16.45 -8.68 1.05
N TRP A 78 -15.17 -9.01 1.12
CA TRP A 78 -14.16 -8.36 0.31
C TRP A 78 -14.01 -9.06 -1.04
N GLU A 79 -14.31 -8.35 -2.12
CA GLU A 79 -13.96 -8.75 -3.48
C GLU A 79 -12.51 -8.36 -3.81
N VAL A 80 -12.11 -8.45 -5.08
CA VAL A 80 -10.75 -8.05 -5.48
C VAL A 80 -10.58 -6.52 -5.41
N ARG A 81 -11.59 -5.76 -5.83
CA ARG A 81 -11.52 -4.31 -6.01
C ARG A 81 -12.39 -3.49 -5.05
N ALA A 82 -13.31 -4.11 -4.33
CA ALA A 82 -14.27 -3.42 -3.48
C ALA A 82 -14.76 -4.33 -2.35
N ILE A 83 -15.39 -3.73 -1.34
CA ILE A 83 -16.21 -4.43 -0.35
C ILE A 83 -17.66 -4.31 -0.77
N ARG A 84 -18.32 -5.47 -0.95
CA ARG A 84 -19.71 -5.54 -1.42
C ARG A 84 -20.55 -6.42 -0.51
N CYS A 85 -21.85 -6.14 -0.48
CA CYS A 85 -22.82 -7.07 0.07
C CYS A 85 -23.04 -8.23 -0.92
N LYS A 86 -23.03 -9.46 -0.43
CA LYS A 86 -23.29 -10.67 -1.22
C LYS A 86 -24.73 -10.78 -1.68
N ASN A 87 -25.66 -10.26 -0.88
CA ASN A 87 -27.08 -10.40 -1.12
C ASN A 87 -27.62 -9.32 -2.08
N CYS A 88 -27.31 -8.04 -1.85
CA CYS A 88 -27.82 -6.92 -2.66
C CYS A 88 -26.79 -6.29 -3.61
N ARG A 89 -25.54 -6.78 -3.65
CA ARG A 89 -24.44 -6.25 -4.48
C ARG A 89 -24.07 -4.78 -4.25
N HIS A 90 -24.65 -4.15 -3.22
CA HIS A 90 -24.33 -2.79 -2.80
C HIS A 90 -22.84 -2.65 -2.50
N VAL A 91 -22.23 -1.56 -2.99
CA VAL A 91 -20.82 -1.24 -2.78
C VAL A 91 -20.69 -0.46 -1.50
N ALA A 92 -20.17 -1.10 -0.45
CA ALA A 92 -19.93 -0.44 0.82
C ALA A 92 -18.67 0.42 0.78
N MET A 93 -17.62 -0.05 0.10
CA MET A 93 -16.40 0.72 -0.15
C MET A 93 -15.74 0.29 -1.46
N ASP A 94 -15.37 1.27 -2.28
CA ASP A 94 -14.67 1.04 -3.56
C ASP A 94 -13.15 1.10 -3.35
N LEU A 95 -12.64 0.11 -2.62
CA LEU A 95 -11.23 -0.01 -2.32
C LEU A 95 -10.73 -1.44 -2.56
N PRO A 96 -9.60 -1.60 -3.29
CA PRO A 96 -9.01 -2.90 -3.53
C PRO A 96 -8.56 -3.56 -2.23
N ARG A 97 -8.66 -4.89 -2.23
CA ARG A 97 -8.34 -5.69 -1.06
C ARG A 97 -6.85 -5.62 -0.73
N PRO A 98 -6.48 -5.24 0.51
CA PRO A 98 -5.09 -5.25 0.90
C PRO A 98 -4.55 -6.67 0.88
N ASP A 99 -3.29 -6.78 0.51
CA ASP A 99 -2.60 -8.06 0.39
C ASP A 99 -2.12 -8.55 1.77
N LEU A 100 -2.11 -7.69 2.79
CA LEU A 100 -1.85 -8.04 4.18
C LEU A 100 -2.95 -8.97 4.73
N GLY A 101 -2.57 -10.08 5.36
CA GLY A 101 -3.51 -11.06 5.92
C GLY A 101 -4.19 -12.00 4.90
N ARG A 102 -3.88 -11.88 3.60
CA ARG A 102 -4.37 -12.81 2.57
C ARG A 102 -3.63 -14.15 2.63
N MET A 103 -4.38 -15.27 2.70
CA MET A 103 -3.82 -16.60 2.47
C MET A 103 -3.31 -16.69 1.03
N ARG A 104 -2.02 -17.04 0.87
CA ARG A 104 -1.34 -17.11 -0.43
C ARG A 104 -0.99 -18.54 -0.79
N SER A 105 -1.18 -18.87 -2.07
CA SER A 105 -0.68 -20.09 -2.71
C SER A 105 0.80 -19.99 -3.10
N ASP A 106 1.37 -18.79 -3.13
CA ASP A 106 2.72 -18.49 -3.64
C ASP A 106 3.86 -19.01 -2.73
N GLY A 107 3.53 -19.64 -1.61
CA GLY A 107 4.48 -20.09 -0.58
C GLY A 107 4.88 -18.98 0.40
N ARG A 108 5.33 -19.36 1.60
CA ARG A 108 5.62 -18.42 2.70
C ARG A 108 6.70 -17.40 2.33
N LEU A 109 7.79 -17.82 1.69
CA LEU A 109 8.93 -16.93 1.37
C LEU A 109 8.57 -15.87 0.32
N LYS A 110 8.05 -16.29 -0.84
CA LYS A 110 7.66 -15.37 -1.92
C LYS A 110 6.51 -14.46 -1.48
N GLY A 111 5.55 -15.00 -0.73
CA GLY A 111 4.45 -14.23 -0.16
C GLY A 111 4.93 -13.14 0.80
N SER A 112 5.84 -13.49 1.73
CA SER A 112 6.43 -12.52 2.66
C SER A 112 7.25 -11.45 1.95
N LEU A 113 8.04 -11.83 0.93
CA LEU A 113 8.81 -10.86 0.14
C LEU A 113 7.89 -9.87 -0.57
N ARG A 114 6.79 -10.34 -1.17
CA ARG A 114 5.81 -9.46 -1.80
C ARG A 114 5.17 -8.51 -0.80
N ILE A 115 4.78 -8.98 0.40
CA ILE A 115 4.22 -8.11 1.45
C ILE A 115 5.25 -7.06 1.88
N LEU A 116 6.53 -7.44 2.01
CA LEU A 116 7.61 -6.51 2.36
C LEU A 116 7.82 -5.44 1.27
N LEU A 117 7.69 -5.82 0.00
CA LEU A 117 7.87 -4.90 -1.12
C LEU A 117 6.66 -3.97 -1.30
N THR A 118 5.44 -4.46 -1.06
CA THR A 118 4.21 -3.67 -1.26
C THR A 118 3.69 -3.04 0.03
N ASP A 119 4.39 -3.19 1.16
CA ASP A 119 3.93 -2.82 2.51
C ASP A 119 2.51 -3.32 2.83
N GLY A 120 2.09 -4.43 2.21
CA GLY A 120 0.75 -5.01 2.35
C GLY A 120 -0.36 -4.33 1.53
N ARG A 121 -0.03 -3.36 0.68
CA ARG A 121 -0.98 -2.73 -0.27
C ARG A 121 -1.40 -3.68 -1.38
N SER A 122 -2.56 -3.41 -1.97
CA SER A 122 -3.08 -4.16 -3.12
C SER A 122 -2.24 -3.87 -4.38
N VAL A 123 -2.12 -4.86 -5.26
CA VAL A 123 -1.51 -4.68 -6.60
C VAL A 123 -2.49 -4.03 -7.59
N PHE A 124 -3.77 -3.96 -7.24
CA PHE A 124 -4.77 -3.27 -8.04
C PHE A 124 -4.83 -1.80 -7.67
N PRO A 125 -4.93 -0.88 -8.66
CA PRO A 125 -5.13 0.54 -8.39
C PRO A 125 -6.49 0.77 -7.73
N THR A 126 -6.57 1.83 -6.93
CA THR A 126 -7.86 2.36 -6.44
C THR A 126 -8.64 2.97 -7.59
N ALA A 127 -9.97 3.01 -7.51
CA ALA A 127 -10.80 3.50 -8.61
C ALA A 127 -10.36 4.90 -9.10
N GLY A 128 -10.09 5.83 -8.18
CA GLY A 128 -9.65 7.20 -8.51
C GLY A 128 -8.24 7.35 -9.11
N THR A 129 -7.38 6.33 -9.03
CA THR A 129 -6.03 6.36 -9.62
C THR A 129 -5.95 5.65 -10.97
N SER A 130 -7.02 4.96 -11.37
CA SER A 130 -7.05 4.30 -12.67
C SER A 130 -7.26 5.33 -13.79
N ILE A 131 -6.35 5.33 -14.76
CA ILE A 131 -6.40 6.20 -15.96
C ILE A 131 -7.75 6.04 -16.68
N ILE A 132 -8.34 4.84 -16.61
CA ILE A 132 -9.65 4.52 -17.18
C ILE A 132 -10.78 5.26 -16.43
N SER A 133 -10.77 5.27 -15.09
CA SER A 133 -11.80 5.99 -14.31
C SER A 133 -11.74 7.50 -14.54
N LYS A 134 -10.52 8.06 -14.58
CA LYS A 134 -10.31 9.48 -14.85
C LYS A 134 -10.74 9.86 -16.27
N GLY A 135 -10.53 8.95 -17.23
CA GLY A 135 -11.06 9.08 -18.58
C GLY A 135 -12.58 9.10 -18.60
N THR A 136 -13.25 8.16 -17.92
CA THR A 136 -14.72 8.13 -17.86
C THR A 136 -15.34 9.33 -17.16
N GLU A 137 -14.73 9.86 -16.10
CA GLU A 137 -15.20 11.08 -15.43
C GLU A 137 -15.03 12.33 -16.33
N LEU A 138 -13.92 12.41 -17.08
CA LEU A 138 -13.70 13.47 -18.04
C LEU A 138 -14.73 13.42 -19.17
N PHE A 139 -15.02 12.21 -19.69
CA PHE A 139 -16.04 12.03 -20.73
C PHE A 139 -17.46 12.30 -20.23
N SER A 140 -17.79 11.98 -18.97
CA SER A 140 -19.10 12.35 -18.41
C SER A 140 -19.24 13.86 -18.20
N GLN A 141 -18.18 14.56 -17.78
CA GLN A 141 -18.22 16.02 -17.67
C GLN A 141 -18.40 16.70 -19.02
N VAL A 142 -17.70 16.23 -20.07
CA VAL A 142 -17.87 16.76 -21.43
C VAL A 142 -19.27 16.49 -21.98
N ALA A 143 -19.88 15.36 -21.63
CA ALA A 143 -21.23 15.01 -22.07
C ALA A 143 -22.37 15.75 -21.31
N GLU A 144 -22.08 16.32 -20.14
CA GLU A 144 -23.02 17.16 -19.37
C GLU A 144 -22.94 18.65 -19.76
N GLU A 145 -21.87 19.07 -20.46
CA GLU A 145 -21.65 20.44 -20.93
C GLU A 145 -22.18 20.70 -22.36
N GLU A 146 -22.70 19.69 -23.07
CA GLU A 146 -23.42 19.81 -24.36
C GLU A 146 -24.96 19.80 -24.20
#